data_AF-A0A9D1IYZ7-F1
#
_entry.id   AF-A0A9D1IYZ7-F1
#
_cell.length_a   1.000
_cell.length_b   1.000
_cell.length_c   1.000
_cell.angle_alpha   90.00
_cell.angle_beta   90.00
_cell.angle_gamma   90.00
#
_symmetry.space_group_name_H-M   'P 1'
#
loop_
_entity.id
_entity.type
_entity.pdbx_description
1 polymer ?
#
loop_
_entity_poly.entity_id
_entity_poly.type
_entity_poly.pdbx_seq_one_letter_code
_entity_poly.pdbx_strand_id
1 'polypeptide(L)'
;MKEIMQKLEKMSGNRPIELVERKGEGKKLIEYYGDFVPEQWITAAGAESYLIMKGGDPQAPEATLDYSLRFMNPLAASMVGNYLRGVDRVMPMADGVAIQQHDCHYGRMTEILEFKGLPVYKVGVPADNVVGISQQYYRHELREFRDFLEKVVGHPLDEKAVHECYAKTNKINELVRKIGELRKKDN
;
A
#
# COMPACT_ATOMS: atom_id res chain seq x y z
N MET A 1 -7.06 26.97 -7.35
CA MET A 1 -7.32 25.52 -7.54
C MET A 1 -6.40 24.91 -8.60
N LYS A 2 -6.33 25.46 -9.82
CA LYS A 2 -5.46 24.96 -10.90
C LYS A 2 -3.99 24.78 -10.49
N GLU A 3 -3.37 25.77 -9.87
CA GLU A 3 -1.98 25.69 -9.41
C GLU A 3 -1.75 24.60 -8.35
N ILE A 4 -2.69 24.43 -7.41
CA ILE A 4 -2.62 23.39 -6.38
C ILE A 4 -2.70 22.00 -7.03
N MET A 5 -3.61 21.80 -7.98
CA MET A 5 -3.73 20.53 -8.70
C MET A 5 -2.48 20.21 -9.51
N GLN A 6 -1.91 21.20 -10.22
CA GLN A 6 -0.66 21.04 -10.96
C GLN A 6 0.51 20.66 -10.03
N LYS A 7 0.56 21.25 -8.83
CA LYS A 7 1.57 20.90 -7.83
C LYS A 7 1.40 19.47 -7.34
N LEU A 8 0.17 19.04 -7.03
CA LEU A 8 -0.13 17.68 -6.60
C LEU A 8 0.19 16.65 -7.68
N GLU A 9 -0.16 16.94 -8.94
CA GLU A 9 0.16 16.10 -10.09
C GLU A 9 1.67 15.93 -10.26
N LYS A 10 2.43 17.03 -10.19
CA LYS A 10 3.90 16.98 -10.26
C LYS A 10 4.50 16.17 -9.12
N MET A 11 4.02 16.36 -7.89
CA MET A 11 4.49 15.60 -6.73
C MET A 11 4.20 14.10 -6.88
N SER A 12 2.98 13.75 -7.30
CA SER A 12 2.57 12.36 -7.53
C SER A 12 3.39 11.70 -8.65
N GLY A 13 3.55 12.38 -9.79
CA GLY A 13 4.31 11.87 -10.93
C GLY A 13 5.81 11.72 -10.66
N ASN A 14 6.38 12.57 -9.80
CA ASN A 14 7.80 12.50 -9.43
C ASN A 14 8.09 11.45 -8.35
N ARG A 15 7.10 11.03 -7.57
CA ARG A 15 7.31 10.14 -6.42
C ARG A 15 8.07 8.85 -6.76
N PRO A 16 7.79 8.12 -7.86
CA PRO A 16 8.59 6.95 -8.22
C PRO A 16 10.07 7.26 -8.47
N ILE A 17 10.39 8.44 -9.00
CA ILE A 17 11.78 8.87 -9.24
C ILE A 17 12.47 9.13 -7.91
N GLU A 18 11.82 9.87 -7.01
CA GLU A 18 12.33 10.12 -5.67
C GLU A 18 12.59 8.81 -4.90
N LEU A 19 11.72 7.81 -5.06
CA LEU A 19 11.90 6.50 -4.42
C LEU A 19 13.14 5.75 -4.93
N VAL A 20 13.47 5.85 -6.22
CA VAL A 20 14.71 5.28 -6.77
C VAL A 20 15.93 5.94 -6.12
N GLU A 21 15.91 7.26 -5.97
CA GLU A 21 16.99 8.02 -5.31
C GLU A 21 17.15 7.61 -3.85
N ARG A 22 16.04 7.59 -3.09
CA ARG A 22 16.02 7.13 -1.68
C ARG A 22 16.51 5.70 -1.52
N LYS A 23 16.13 4.82 -2.44
CA LYS A 23 16.61 3.43 -2.45
C LYS A 23 18.13 3.37 -2.66
N GLY A 24 18.67 4.22 -3.54
CA GLY A 24 20.11 4.40 -3.75
C GLY A 24 20.85 4.94 -2.52
N GLU A 25 20.20 5.74 -1.69
CA GLU A 25 20.70 6.21 -0.39
C GLU A 25 20.64 5.12 0.71
N GLY A 26 20.15 3.93 0.39
CA GLY A 26 20.03 2.81 1.33
C GLY A 26 18.73 2.78 2.13
N LYS A 27 17.76 3.67 1.83
CA LYS A 27 16.44 3.60 2.46
C LYS A 27 15.72 2.32 2.07
N LYS A 28 15.06 1.72 3.06
CA LYS A 28 14.12 0.63 2.84
C LYS A 28 12.85 1.16 2.20
N LEU A 29 12.27 0.38 1.31
CA LEU A 29 11.05 0.71 0.58
C LEU A 29 10.04 -0.40 0.80
N ILE A 30 8.88 -0.05 1.37
CA ILE A 30 7.74 -0.95 1.49
C ILE A 30 6.63 -0.43 0.59
N GLU A 31 6.33 -1.20 -0.45
CA GLU A 31 5.10 -1.02 -1.20
C GLU A 31 3.94 -1.59 -0.40
N TYR A 32 2.76 -0.97 -0.45
CA TYR A 32 1.61 -1.47 0.27
C TYR A 32 0.29 -1.26 -0.47
N TYR A 33 -0.68 -2.11 -0.16
CA TYR A 33 -2.05 -1.93 -0.60
C TYR A 33 -3.04 -2.23 0.52
N GLY A 34 -3.98 -1.31 0.69
CA GLY A 34 -5.13 -1.48 1.56
C GLY A 34 -5.22 -0.51 2.72
N ASP A 35 -6.45 -0.24 3.15
CA ASP A 35 -6.76 0.64 4.28
C ASP A 35 -6.42 0.01 5.64
N PHE A 36 -6.30 -1.32 5.70
CA PHE A 36 -5.93 -2.08 6.89
C PHE A 36 -4.42 -2.35 7.00
N VAL A 37 -3.60 -1.86 6.06
CA VAL A 37 -2.14 -1.87 6.23
C VAL A 37 -1.74 -0.54 6.87
N PRO A 38 -1.14 -0.53 8.08
CA PRO A 38 -0.80 0.72 8.76
C PRO A 38 0.45 1.36 8.13
N GLU A 39 0.25 2.17 7.09
CA GLU A 39 1.31 2.95 6.42
C GLU A 39 2.14 3.79 7.42
N GLN A 40 1.48 4.28 8.49
CA GLN A 40 2.12 5.06 9.53
C GLN A 40 3.27 4.31 10.18
N TRP A 41 3.18 2.97 10.26
CA TRP A 41 4.21 2.12 10.86
C TRP A 41 5.40 1.97 9.93
N ILE A 42 5.15 1.85 8.62
CA ILE A 42 6.20 1.84 7.59
C ILE A 42 7.00 3.14 7.66
N THR A 43 6.30 4.28 7.66
CA THR A 43 6.92 5.60 7.72
C THR A 43 7.67 5.81 9.04
N ALA A 44 7.08 5.41 10.17
CA ALA A 44 7.69 5.54 11.49
C ALA A 44 8.93 4.65 11.67
N ALA A 45 8.98 3.50 10.99
CA ALA A 45 10.17 2.65 10.93
C ALA A 45 11.30 3.26 10.10
N GLY A 46 11.08 4.43 9.47
CA GLY A 46 12.09 5.13 8.68
C GLY A 46 12.25 4.61 7.25
N ALA A 47 11.36 3.70 6.83
CA ALA A 47 11.23 3.23 5.46
C ALA A 47 10.33 4.17 4.63
N GLU A 48 10.55 4.18 3.32
CA GLU A 48 9.66 4.83 2.37
C GLU A 48 8.41 3.96 2.14
N SER A 49 7.23 4.58 2.19
CA SER A 49 5.96 3.95 1.79
C SER A 49 5.58 4.33 0.36
N TYR A 50 4.96 3.39 -0.35
CA TYR A 50 4.32 3.64 -1.64
C TYR A 50 3.05 2.81 -1.83
N LEU A 51 1.94 3.47 -2.17
CA LEU A 51 0.65 2.82 -2.42
C LEU A 51 0.62 2.24 -3.85
N ILE A 52 0.40 0.92 -3.98
CA ILE A 52 0.46 0.16 -5.26
C ILE A 52 -0.71 0.48 -6.21
N MET A 53 -1.65 1.33 -5.80
CA MET A 53 -2.93 1.53 -6.48
C MET A 53 -2.75 2.11 -7.91
N LYS A 54 -2.84 1.23 -8.91
CA LYS A 54 -2.74 1.55 -10.34
C LYS A 54 -3.91 0.93 -11.10
N GLY A 55 -4.54 1.72 -11.96
CA GLY A 55 -5.64 1.29 -12.82
C GLY A 55 -5.78 2.20 -14.04
N GLY A 56 -6.76 1.91 -14.89
CA GLY A 56 -7.08 2.72 -16.08
C GLY A 56 -6.43 2.25 -17.39
N ASP A 57 -5.55 1.24 -17.35
CA ASP A 57 -5.00 0.59 -18.54
C ASP A 57 -5.62 -0.83 -18.71
N PRO A 58 -6.39 -1.09 -19.78
CA PRO A 58 -7.01 -2.40 -20.01
C PRO A 58 -5.99 -3.53 -20.26
N GLN A 59 -4.77 -3.22 -20.72
CA GLN A 59 -3.74 -4.23 -20.95
C GLN A 59 -3.15 -4.78 -19.65
N ALA A 60 -3.26 -4.05 -18.53
CA ALA A 60 -2.72 -4.51 -17.26
C ALA A 60 -3.48 -5.75 -16.75
N PRO A 61 -4.81 -5.76 -16.61
CA PRO A 61 -5.55 -6.98 -16.27
C PRO A 61 -5.33 -8.16 -17.22
N GLU A 62 -5.17 -7.92 -18.53
CA GLU A 62 -4.95 -9.00 -19.50
C GLU A 62 -3.64 -9.77 -19.25
N ALA A 63 -2.60 -9.09 -18.76
CA ALA A 63 -1.32 -9.71 -18.46
C ALA A 63 -1.38 -10.74 -17.30
N THR A 64 -2.46 -10.76 -16.52
CA THR A 64 -2.63 -11.74 -15.42
C THR A 64 -3.31 -13.03 -15.85
N LEU A 65 -3.79 -13.14 -17.10
CA LEU A 65 -4.57 -14.28 -17.58
C LEU A 65 -3.79 -15.60 -17.60
N ASP A 66 -2.46 -15.55 -17.73
CA ASP A 66 -1.59 -16.73 -17.60
C ASP A 66 -1.55 -17.26 -16.15
N TYR A 67 -1.95 -16.44 -15.17
CA TYR A 67 -1.85 -16.73 -13.75
C TYR A 67 -3.18 -16.68 -13.02
N SER A 68 -4.30 -16.35 -13.68
CA SER A 68 -5.58 -16.23 -12.99
C SER A 68 -6.74 -16.38 -13.94
N LEU A 69 -7.91 -16.74 -13.40
CA LEU A 69 -9.16 -16.65 -14.13
C LEU A 69 -9.46 -15.18 -14.43
N ARG A 70 -10.11 -14.94 -15.58
CA ARG A 70 -10.58 -13.62 -16.02
C ARG A 70 -11.43 -12.87 -14.98
N PHE A 71 -11.99 -13.57 -13.99
CA PHE A 71 -12.86 -13.02 -12.95
C PHE A 71 -12.13 -12.46 -11.72
N MET A 72 -10.81 -12.26 -11.78
CA MET A 72 -10.12 -11.46 -10.77
C MET A 72 -10.65 -10.03 -10.76
N ASN A 73 -10.77 -9.39 -9.59
CA ASN A 73 -11.18 -7.99 -9.55
C ASN A 73 -10.19 -7.15 -10.42
N PRO A 74 -10.69 -6.18 -11.21
CA PRO A 74 -9.82 -5.48 -12.17
C PRO A 74 -8.70 -4.68 -11.53
N LEU A 75 -8.85 -4.25 -10.26
CA LEU A 75 -7.83 -3.46 -9.56
C LEU A 75 -6.63 -4.32 -9.15
N ALA A 76 -6.87 -5.46 -8.50
CA ALA A 76 -5.86 -6.46 -8.16
C ALA A 76 -5.17 -6.99 -9.43
N ALA A 77 -5.96 -7.29 -10.47
CA ALA A 77 -5.43 -7.67 -11.78
C ALA A 77 -4.56 -6.56 -12.39
N SER A 78 -4.97 -5.29 -12.30
CA SER A 78 -4.18 -4.17 -12.80
C SER A 78 -2.86 -3.99 -12.03
N MET A 79 -2.87 -4.11 -10.70
CA MET A 79 -1.66 -3.95 -9.89
C MET A 79 -0.62 -5.03 -10.21
N VAL A 80 -1.02 -6.30 -10.22
CA VAL A 80 -0.14 -7.42 -10.63
C VAL A 80 0.28 -7.29 -12.09
N GLY A 81 -0.67 -6.98 -12.97
CA GLY A 81 -0.45 -6.86 -14.40
C GLY A 81 0.57 -5.77 -14.78
N ASN A 82 0.54 -4.62 -14.10
CA ASN A 82 1.54 -3.58 -14.29
C ASN A 82 2.95 -4.06 -13.92
N TYR A 83 3.09 -4.87 -12.87
CA TYR A 83 4.36 -5.50 -12.54
C TYR A 83 4.78 -6.54 -13.60
N LEU A 84 3.88 -7.44 -14.01
CA LEU A 84 4.16 -8.46 -15.02
C LEU A 84 4.59 -7.87 -16.36
N ARG A 85 4.06 -6.69 -16.72
CA ARG A 85 4.43 -5.96 -17.94
C ARG A 85 5.70 -5.12 -17.81
N GLY A 86 6.30 -5.05 -16.62
CA GLY A 86 7.46 -4.19 -16.35
C GLY A 86 7.14 -2.69 -16.36
N VAL A 87 5.86 -2.32 -16.25
CA VAL A 87 5.41 -0.92 -16.14
C VAL A 87 5.57 -0.42 -14.71
N ASP A 88 5.44 -1.32 -13.72
CA ASP A 88 5.72 -0.99 -12.33
C ASP A 88 7.23 -0.80 -12.10
N ARG A 89 7.62 0.44 -11.78
CA ARG A 89 9.01 0.80 -11.45
C ARG A 89 9.35 0.65 -9.98
N VAL A 90 8.35 0.52 -9.10
CA VAL A 90 8.53 0.55 -7.65
C VAL A 90 8.57 -0.87 -7.09
N MET A 91 7.60 -1.70 -7.46
CA MET A 91 7.50 -3.08 -6.97
C MET A 91 8.79 -3.91 -7.14
N PRO A 92 9.53 -3.85 -8.27
CA PRO A 92 10.76 -4.62 -8.43
C PRO A 92 11.91 -4.25 -7.48
N MET A 93 11.89 -3.05 -6.90
CA MET A 93 12.92 -2.55 -5.99
C MET A 93 12.47 -2.49 -4.52
N ALA A 94 11.24 -2.88 -4.22
CA ALA A 94 10.71 -2.90 -2.86
C ALA A 94 11.41 -3.97 -2.00
N ASP A 95 11.73 -3.63 -0.75
CA ASP A 95 12.19 -4.59 0.26
C ASP A 95 11.03 -5.40 0.87
N GLY A 96 9.80 -4.94 0.64
CA GLY A 96 8.58 -5.58 1.09
C GLY A 96 7.36 -5.10 0.31
N VAL A 97 6.39 -6.00 0.08
CA VAL A 97 5.11 -5.70 -0.56
C VAL A 97 3.98 -6.13 0.37
N ALA A 98 3.44 -5.20 1.17
CA ALA A 98 2.45 -5.47 2.20
C ALA A 98 1.01 -5.31 1.67
N ILE A 99 0.25 -6.40 1.60
CA ILE A 99 -1.09 -6.40 1.00
C ILE A 99 -2.12 -6.96 1.98
N GLN A 100 -3.19 -6.19 2.21
CA GLN A 100 -4.32 -6.64 3.02
C GLN A 100 -5.05 -7.84 2.39
N GLN A 101 -5.41 -8.81 3.21
CA GLN A 101 -6.13 -10.04 2.82
C GLN A 101 -7.56 -10.00 3.35
N HIS A 102 -8.41 -9.16 2.75
CA HIS A 102 -9.84 -9.08 3.12
C HIS A 102 -10.77 -9.78 2.12
N ASP A 103 -10.26 -10.15 0.94
CA ASP A 103 -10.96 -10.94 -0.05
C ASP A 103 -10.01 -11.92 -0.75
N CYS A 104 -10.57 -12.86 -1.51
CA CYS A 104 -9.81 -13.89 -2.23
C CYS A 104 -9.05 -13.36 -3.45
N HIS A 105 -9.42 -12.19 -3.99
CA HIS A 105 -8.73 -11.60 -5.14
C HIS A 105 -7.37 -11.03 -4.75
N TYR A 106 -7.26 -10.39 -3.57
CA TYR A 106 -5.97 -9.97 -3.03
C TYR A 106 -5.12 -11.17 -2.59
N GLY A 107 -5.76 -12.24 -2.12
CA GLY A 107 -5.13 -13.55 -1.93
C GLY A 107 -4.46 -14.01 -3.22
N ARG A 108 -5.21 -14.10 -4.32
CA ARG A 108 -4.64 -14.50 -5.60
C ARG A 108 -3.57 -13.54 -6.12
N MET A 109 -3.74 -12.23 -5.94
CA MET A 109 -2.71 -11.25 -6.28
C MET A 109 -1.40 -11.56 -5.57
N THR A 110 -1.43 -11.76 -4.25
CA THR A 110 -0.22 -12.05 -3.48
C THR A 110 0.44 -13.36 -3.88
N GLU A 111 -0.33 -14.43 -4.15
CA GLU A 111 0.21 -15.69 -4.65
C GLU A 111 0.99 -15.53 -5.96
N ILE A 112 0.49 -14.69 -6.88
CA ILE A 112 1.19 -14.42 -8.15
C ILE A 112 2.50 -13.67 -7.88
N LEU A 113 2.48 -12.66 -7.01
CA LEU A 113 3.67 -11.88 -6.68
C LEU A 113 4.73 -12.72 -5.96
N GLU A 114 4.31 -13.60 -5.03
CA GLU A 114 5.18 -14.59 -4.36
C GLU A 114 5.78 -15.57 -5.37
N PHE A 115 4.97 -16.09 -6.29
CA PHE A 115 5.44 -16.95 -7.37
C PHE A 115 6.50 -16.26 -8.26
N LYS A 116 6.42 -14.93 -8.38
CA LYS A 116 7.41 -14.11 -9.08
C LYS A 116 8.62 -13.73 -8.23
N GLY A 117 8.68 -14.19 -6.98
CA GLY A 117 9.83 -14.00 -6.08
C GLY A 117 9.85 -12.66 -5.37
N LEU A 118 8.73 -11.93 -5.33
CA LEU A 118 8.66 -10.68 -4.58
C LEU A 118 8.53 -10.93 -3.07
N PRO A 119 9.08 -10.04 -2.22
CA PRO A 119 9.01 -10.15 -0.76
C PRO A 119 7.63 -9.72 -0.24
N VAL A 120 6.62 -10.54 -0.45
CA VAL A 120 5.24 -10.22 -0.08
C VAL A 120 4.98 -10.47 1.41
N TYR A 121 4.30 -9.52 2.05
CA TYR A 121 3.72 -9.70 3.38
C TYR A 121 2.19 -9.62 3.30
N LYS A 122 1.51 -10.64 3.82
CA LYS A 122 0.04 -10.72 3.82
C LYS A 122 -0.49 -10.24 5.16
N VAL A 123 -1.17 -9.10 5.19
CA VAL A 123 -1.85 -8.62 6.41
C VAL A 123 -3.24 -9.25 6.45
N GLY A 124 -3.45 -10.25 7.32
CA GLY A 124 -4.75 -10.90 7.47
C GLY A 124 -5.83 -9.94 7.96
N VAL A 125 -6.94 -9.80 7.23
CA VAL A 125 -8.07 -8.95 7.64
C VAL A 125 -9.32 -9.82 7.77
N PRO A 126 -9.92 -9.91 8.97
CA PRO A 126 -11.10 -10.73 9.16
C PRO A 126 -12.31 -10.11 8.44
N ALA A 127 -13.10 -10.96 7.79
CA ALA A 127 -14.31 -10.51 7.08
C ALA A 127 -15.39 -9.96 8.05
N ASP A 128 -15.52 -10.55 9.23
CA ASP A 128 -16.33 -10.03 10.34
C ASP A 128 -15.41 -9.34 11.34
N ASN A 129 -15.60 -8.05 11.59
CA ASN A 129 -14.79 -7.25 12.51
C ASN A 129 -15.51 -6.91 13.84
N VAL A 130 -16.72 -7.42 14.04
CA VAL A 130 -17.57 -7.10 15.20
C VAL A 130 -17.31 -8.08 16.35
N VAL A 131 -16.97 -9.34 16.05
CA VAL A 131 -16.72 -10.36 17.07
C VAL A 131 -15.32 -10.26 17.66
N GLY A 132 -15.22 -10.55 18.97
CA GLY A 132 -13.97 -10.41 19.73
C GLY A 132 -12.81 -11.26 19.19
N ILE A 133 -13.09 -12.47 18.68
CA ILE A 133 -12.07 -13.35 18.11
C ILE A 133 -11.42 -12.75 16.85
N SER A 134 -12.21 -12.10 15.99
CA SER A 134 -11.69 -11.43 14.80
C SER A 134 -10.81 -10.23 15.14
N GLN A 135 -11.19 -9.47 16.17
CA GLN A 135 -10.37 -8.35 16.64
C GLN A 135 -9.05 -8.85 17.24
N GLN A 136 -9.07 -9.97 17.96
CA GLN A 136 -7.86 -10.62 18.47
C GLN A 136 -6.96 -11.12 17.34
N TYR A 137 -7.55 -11.74 16.31
CA TYR A 137 -6.86 -12.16 15.09
C TYR A 137 -6.16 -10.98 14.42
N TYR A 138 -6.88 -9.89 14.11
CA TYR A 138 -6.28 -8.74 13.45
C TYR A 138 -5.19 -8.06 14.31
N ARG A 139 -5.38 -7.99 15.64
CA ARG A 139 -4.31 -7.49 16.54
C ARG A 139 -3.07 -8.38 16.52
N HIS A 140 -3.22 -9.68 16.31
CA HIS A 140 -2.08 -10.58 16.12
C HIS A 140 -1.40 -10.34 14.78
N GLU A 141 -2.16 -10.25 13.70
CA GLU A 141 -1.64 -9.91 12.36
C GLU A 141 -0.86 -8.59 12.34
N LEU A 142 -1.34 -7.59 13.09
CA LEU A 142 -0.62 -6.34 13.27
C LEU A 142 0.70 -6.54 14.04
N ARG A 143 0.75 -7.36 15.09
CA ARG A 143 2.02 -7.67 15.78
C ARG A 143 3.03 -8.35 14.85
N GLU A 144 2.58 -9.34 14.07
CA GLU A 144 3.43 -10.00 13.08
C GLU A 144 3.91 -9.02 12.00
N PHE A 145 3.05 -8.09 11.57
CA PHE A 145 3.44 -7.07 10.59
C PHE A 145 4.48 -6.10 11.15
N ARG A 146 4.36 -5.73 12.44
CA ARG A 146 5.40 -4.98 13.13
C ARG A 146 6.72 -5.73 13.11
N ASP A 147 6.73 -7.00 13.50
CA ASP A 147 7.95 -7.82 13.53
C ASP A 147 8.58 -7.93 12.14
N PHE A 148 7.76 -8.04 11.09
CA PHE A 148 8.23 -7.97 9.71
C PHE A 148 8.93 -6.64 9.41
N LEU A 149 8.31 -5.50 9.75
CA LEU A 149 8.91 -4.19 9.52
C LEU A 149 10.25 -4.05 10.27
N GLU A 150 10.29 -4.41 11.55
CA GLU A 150 11.49 -4.33 12.39
C GLU A 150 12.63 -5.19 11.81
N LYS A 151 12.32 -6.38 11.27
CA LYS A 151 13.29 -7.22 10.56
C LYS A 151 13.81 -6.57 9.27
N VAL A 152 12.94 -5.90 8.51
CA VAL A 152 13.34 -5.23 7.25
C VAL A 152 14.23 -4.01 7.53
N VAL A 153 13.89 -3.19 8.53
CA VAL A 153 14.65 -1.97 8.85
C VAL A 153 15.83 -2.22 9.80
N GLY A 154 15.84 -3.35 10.52
CA GLY A 154 16.93 -3.75 11.40
C GLY A 154 16.92 -3.10 12.78
N HIS A 155 15.81 -2.48 13.20
CA HIS A 155 15.63 -1.88 14.52
C HIS A 155 14.16 -1.89 14.96
N PRO A 156 13.88 -1.79 16.27
CA PRO A 156 12.51 -1.69 16.76
C PRO A 156 11.77 -0.45 16.25
N LEU A 157 10.44 -0.52 16.18
CA LEU A 157 9.61 0.65 15.91
C LEU A 157 9.60 1.60 17.12
N ASP A 158 9.75 2.89 16.85
CA ASP A 158 9.59 3.94 17.84
C ASP A 158 8.11 4.34 17.97
N GLU A 159 7.52 4.05 19.14
CA GLU A 159 6.13 4.39 19.47
C GLU A 159 5.84 5.89 19.32
N LYS A 160 6.81 6.75 19.68
CA LYS A 160 6.64 8.19 19.54
C LYS A 160 6.52 8.57 18.06
N ALA A 161 7.39 8.03 17.22
CA ALA A 161 7.34 8.25 15.77
C ALA A 161 6.04 7.71 15.16
N VAL A 162 5.53 6.56 15.63
CA VAL A 162 4.24 5.99 15.23
C VAL A 162 3.10 6.97 15.56
N HIS A 163 3.05 7.48 16.80
CA HIS A 163 2.05 8.45 17.21
C HIS A 163 2.11 9.76 16.40
N GLU A 164 3.31 10.26 16.11
CA GLU A 164 3.50 11.44 15.26
C GLU A 164 3.01 11.21 13.83
N CYS A 165 3.26 10.02 13.25
CA CYS A 165 2.73 9.66 11.93
C CYS A 165 1.21 9.59 11.93
N TYR A 166 0.59 8.98 12.95
CA TYR A 166 -0.87 8.98 13.07
C TYR A 166 -1.46 10.39 13.24
N ALA A 167 -0.82 11.27 14.00
CA ALA A 167 -1.27 12.65 14.15
C ALA A 167 -1.31 13.37 12.79
N LYS A 168 -0.28 13.17 11.94
CA LYS A 168 -0.25 13.71 10.57
C LYS A 168 -1.36 13.14 9.70
N THR A 169 -1.53 11.81 9.65
CA THR A 169 -2.60 11.19 8.84
C THR A 169 -3.99 11.61 9.32
N ASN A 170 -4.23 11.66 10.64
CA ASN A 170 -5.50 12.13 11.19
C ASN A 170 -5.80 13.57 10.78
N LYS A 171 -4.77 14.43 10.74
CA LYS A 171 -4.93 15.80 10.23
C LYS A 171 -5.26 15.84 8.75
N ILE A 172 -4.62 15.00 7.93
CA ILE A 172 -4.95 14.87 6.50
C ILE A 172 -6.41 14.43 6.34
N ASN A 173 -6.85 13.40 7.06
CA ASN A 173 -8.23 12.89 7.02
C ASN A 173 -9.26 13.95 7.43
N GLU A 174 -8.96 14.76 8.46
CA GLU A 174 -9.77 15.91 8.85
C GLU A 174 -9.91 16.93 7.70
N LEU A 175 -8.80 17.28 7.05
CA LEU A 175 -8.78 18.25 5.95
C LEU A 175 -9.51 17.72 4.70
N VAL A 176 -9.34 16.44 4.36
CA VAL A 176 -10.05 15.80 3.25
C VAL A 176 -11.56 15.79 3.50
N ARG A 177 -12.01 15.48 4.73
CA ARG A 177 -13.43 15.60 5.10
C ARG A 177 -13.94 17.02 4.92
N LYS A 178 -13.16 18.03 5.33
CA LYS A 178 -13.53 19.45 5.15
C LYS A 178 -13.69 19.82 3.68
N ILE A 179 -12.83 19.31 2.78
CA ILE A 179 -13.02 19.47 1.32
C ILE A 179 -14.34 18.83 0.87
N GLY A 180 -14.65 17.64 1.37
CA GLY A 180 -15.93 16.96 1.12
C GLY A 180 -17.14 17.81 1.54
N GLU A 181 -17.11 18.40 2.74
CA GLU A 181 -18.18 19.29 3.21
C GLU A 181 -18.35 20.55 2.35
N LEU A 182 -17.24 21.14 1.87
CA LEU A 182 -17.30 22.30 0.99
C LEU A 182 -17.95 21.99 -0.36
N ARG A 183 -17.86 20.75 -0.84
CA ARG A 183 -18.48 20.28 -2.08
C ARG A 183 -19.99 20.00 -1.97
N LYS A 184 -20.56 20.03 -0.76
CA LYS A 184 -22.02 19.84 -0.54
C LYS A 184 -22.84 21.10 -0.80
N LYS A 185 -22.19 22.26 -0.88
CA LYS A 185 -22.87 23.48 -1.30
C LYS A 185 -23.19 23.36 -2.79
N ASP A 186 -24.37 23.83 -3.20
CA ASP A 186 -24.72 23.90 -4.61
C ASP A 186 -23.63 24.70 -5.35
N ASN A 187 -23.08 24.09 -6.40
CA ASN A 187 -22.16 24.75 -7.32
C ASN A 187 -22.95 25.53 -8.37
#